data_AF-A0A1H0REX9-F1
#
_entry.id   AF-A0A1H0REX9-F1
#
_cell.length_a   1.000
_cell.length_b   1.000
_cell.length_c   1.000
_cell.angle_alpha   90.00
_cell.angle_beta   90.00
_cell.angle_gamma   90.00
#
_symmetry.space_group_name_H-M   'P 1'
#
loop_
_entity.id
_entity.type
_entity.pdbx_description
1 polymer ?
#
loop_
_entity_poly.entity_id
_entity_poly.type
_entity_poly.pdbx_seq_one_letter_code
_entity_poly.pdbx_strand_id
1 'polypeptide(L)'
;MNSYRVSFYKDLLNSDGHRFKCLQREVDVESDGPSQALVFAERQVDNERLNADCVEVMHLTGHHQFEHPSNQSSAPCKHTWSRAS
;
A
#
# COMPACT_ATOMS: atom_id res chain seq x y z
N MET A 1 11.89 18.98 -5.83
CA MET A 1 11.50 17.66 -5.32
C MET A 1 10.16 17.75 -4.63
N ASN A 2 9.25 16.87 -5.05
CA ASN A 2 7.91 16.69 -4.53
C ASN A 2 7.87 15.35 -3.76
N SER A 3 7.02 15.29 -2.75
CA SER A 3 6.78 14.04 -2.01
C SER A 3 5.68 13.24 -2.71
N TYR A 4 5.96 11.96 -2.93
CA TYR A 4 5.01 11.02 -3.50
C TYR A 4 4.86 9.82 -2.59
N ARG A 5 3.65 9.30 -2.53
CA ARG A 5 3.34 8.01 -1.93
C ARG A 5 3.13 7.00 -3.03
N VAL A 6 3.88 5.92 -2.99
CA VAL A 6 3.73 4.79 -3.90
C VAL A 6 3.19 3.60 -3.12
N SER A 7 1.97 3.19 -3.47
CA SER A 7 1.25 2.11 -2.79
C SER A 7 1.10 0.93 -3.75
N PHE A 8 1.54 -0.24 -3.30
CA PHE A 8 1.53 -1.50 -4.05
C PHE A 8 0.40 -2.38 -3.52
N TYR A 9 -0.49 -2.84 -4.38
CA TYR A 9 -1.68 -3.60 -4.03
C TYR A 9 -1.71 -4.96 -4.73
N LYS A 10 -2.26 -5.96 -4.04
CA LYS A 10 -2.66 -7.25 -4.61
C LYS A 10 -4.17 -7.23 -4.81
N ASP A 11 -4.64 -7.69 -5.95
CA ASP A 11 -6.06 -7.92 -6.18
C ASP A 11 -6.43 -9.29 -5.62
N LEU A 12 -7.37 -9.29 -4.68
CA LEU A 12 -7.86 -10.50 -4.02
C LEU A 12 -9.36 -10.63 -4.22
N LEU A 13 -9.85 -11.86 -4.08
CA LEU A 13 -11.27 -12.18 -4.06
C LEU A 13 -11.65 -12.55 -2.63
N ASN A 14 -12.76 -12.00 -2.14
CA ASN A 14 -13.37 -12.49 -0.91
C ASN A 14 -14.13 -13.81 -1.18
N SER A 15 -14.68 -14.42 -0.11
CA SER A 15 -15.48 -15.64 -0.21
C SER A 15 -16.73 -15.51 -1.08
N ASP A 16 -17.24 -14.28 -1.24
CA ASP A 16 -18.43 -13.97 -2.04
C ASP A 16 -18.08 -13.70 -3.52
N GLY A 17 -16.80 -13.78 -3.89
CA GLY A 17 -16.31 -13.51 -5.24
C GLY A 17 -16.14 -12.02 -5.59
N HIS A 18 -16.24 -11.12 -4.60
CA HIS A 18 -15.98 -9.70 -4.79
C HIS A 18 -14.48 -9.40 -4.79
N ARG A 19 -14.03 -8.67 -5.82
CA ARG A 19 -12.66 -8.17 -5.93
C ARG A 19 -12.44 -7.02 -4.96
N PHE A 20 -11.32 -7.08 -4.25
CA PHE A 20 -10.84 -5.98 -3.42
C PHE A 20 -9.32 -5.87 -3.52
N LYS A 21 -8.82 -4.65 -3.34
CA LYS A 21 -7.39 -4.38 -3.28
C LYS A 21 -6.88 -4.56 -1.86
N CYS A 22 -5.79 -5.30 -1.70
CA CYS A 22 -5.09 -5.47 -0.44
C CYS A 22 -3.72 -4.79 -0.52
N LEU A 23 -3.47 -3.79 0.34
CA LEU A 23 -2.19 -3.08 0.38
C LEU A 23 -1.07 -4.04 0.80
N GLN A 24 -0.10 -4.23 -0.08
CA GLN A 24 1.08 -5.07 0.17
C GLN A 24 2.24 -4.26 0.75
N ARG A 25 2.46 -3.06 0.21
CA ARG A 25 3.56 -2.18 0.59
C ARG A 25 3.21 -0.73 0.29
N GLU A 26 3.73 0.17 1.08
CA GLU A 26 3.65 1.61 0.85
C GLU A 26 5.02 2.21 1.11
N VAL A 27 5.47 3.11 0.24
CA VAL A 27 6.74 3.81 0.36
C VAL A 27 6.54 5.27 -0.04
N ASP A 28 6.97 6.16 0.85
CA ASP A 28 7.04 7.59 0.55
C ASP A 28 8.43 7.91 -0.03
N VAL A 29 8.44 8.63 -1.15
CA VAL A 29 9.66 8.98 -1.90
C VAL A 29 9.65 10.44 -2.32
N GLU A 30 10.82 11.06 -2.34
CA GLU A 30 11.00 12.37 -2.96
C GLU A 30 11.46 12.21 -4.40
N SER A 31 10.79 12.88 -5.34
CA SER A 31 11.20 12.88 -6.74
C SER A 31 10.71 14.13 -7.46
N ASP A 32 11.16 14.35 -8.70
CA ASP A 32 10.70 15.50 -9.48
C ASP A 32 9.40 15.21 -10.24
N GLY A 33 8.97 13.95 -10.30
CA GLY A 33 7.73 13.54 -10.96
C GLY A 33 7.28 12.12 -10.64
N PRO A 34 5.99 11.80 -10.84
CA PRO A 34 5.40 10.52 -10.43
C PRO A 34 6.05 9.29 -11.09
N SER A 35 6.51 9.40 -12.35
CA SER A 35 7.22 8.30 -13.01
C SER A 35 8.56 7.99 -12.35
N GLN A 36 9.26 9.01 -11.87
CA GLN A 36 10.54 8.84 -11.16
C GLN A 36 10.30 8.31 -9.73
N ALA A 37 9.25 8.79 -9.05
CA ALA A 37 8.80 8.26 -7.77
C ALA A 37 8.58 6.74 -7.84
N LEU A 38 7.90 6.26 -8.88
CA LEU A 38 7.67 4.83 -9.08
C LEU A 38 8.99 4.04 -9.15
N VAL A 39 9.93 4.46 -10.01
CA VAL A 39 11.23 3.79 -10.16
C VAL A 39 12.03 3.79 -8.85
N PHE A 40 11.97 4.87 -8.07
CA PHE A 40 12.62 4.91 -6.77
C PHE A 40 11.95 3.99 -5.74
N ALA A 41 10.62 3.94 -5.72
CA ALA A 41 9.89 3.02 -4.84
C ALA A 41 10.19 1.57 -5.21
N GLU A 42 10.18 1.22 -6.51
CA GLU A 42 10.52 -0.11 -7.03
C GLU A 42 11.93 -0.58 -6.69
N ARG A 43 12.89 0.34 -6.52
CA ARG A 43 14.26 0.01 -6.09
C ARG A 43 14.38 -0.15 -4.58
N GLN A 44 13.57 0.56 -3.81
CA GLN A 44 13.56 0.43 -2.34
C GLN A 44 12.84 -0.82 -1.87
N VAL A 45 11.86 -1.27 -2.64
CA VAL A 45 11.17 -2.52 -2.40
C VAL A 45 11.85 -3.63 -3.20
N ASP A 46 11.98 -4.81 -2.60
CA ASP A 46 12.38 -6.00 -3.36
C ASP A 46 11.18 -6.40 -4.24
N ASN A 47 11.10 -5.81 -5.44
CA ASN A 47 9.95 -5.94 -6.33
C ASN A 47 9.72 -7.40 -6.76
N GLU A 48 10.79 -8.18 -6.93
CA GLU A 48 10.70 -9.60 -7.28
C GLU A 48 10.00 -10.43 -6.20
N ARG A 49 10.07 -10.00 -4.93
CA ARG A 49 9.37 -10.63 -3.82
C ARG A 49 8.00 -10.02 -3.54
N LEU A 50 7.68 -8.90 -4.17
CA LEU A 50 6.46 -8.15 -3.94
C LEU A 50 5.37 -8.67 -4.87
N ASN A 51 4.44 -9.43 -4.31
CA ASN A 51 3.32 -9.97 -5.06
C ASN A 51 2.22 -8.90 -5.18
N ALA A 52 2.47 -7.85 -5.97
CA ALA A 52 1.51 -6.79 -6.26
C ALA A 52 1.02 -6.88 -7.70
N ASP A 53 -0.27 -6.67 -7.91
CA ASP A 53 -0.92 -6.62 -9.23
C ASP A 53 -1.16 -5.18 -9.69
N CYS A 54 -1.20 -4.24 -8.75
CA CYS A 54 -1.54 -2.83 -8.98
C CYS A 54 -0.59 -1.91 -8.23
N VAL A 55 -0.30 -0.74 -8.81
CA VAL A 55 0.47 0.33 -8.17
C VAL A 55 -0.27 1.65 -8.32
N GLU A 56 -0.31 2.43 -7.24
CA GLU A 56 -0.88 3.78 -7.23
C GLU A 56 0.20 4.77 -6.77
N VAL A 57 0.33 5.89 -7.49
CA VAL A 57 1.27 6.97 -7.17
C VAL A 57 0.47 8.23 -6.86
N MET A 58 0.56 8.71 -5.62
CA MET A 58 -0.15 9.89 -5.15
C MET A 58 0.82 11.02 -4.82
N HIS A 59 0.59 12.21 -5.37
CA HIS A 59 1.33 13.41 -5.01
C HIS A 59 0.86 13.90 -3.64
N LEU A 60 1.77 13.97 -2.67
CA LEU A 60 1.48 14.47 -1.34
C LEU A 60 1.60 16.00 -1.36
N THR A 61 0.54 16.69 -1.77
CA THR A 61 0.46 18.15 -1.71
C THR A 61 0.21 18.61 -0.27
N GLY A 62 1.28 18.69 0.53
CA GLY A 62 1.21 19.21 1.89
C GLY A 62 2.51 19.00 2.66
N HIS A 63 2.92 20.01 3.42
CA HIS A 63 4.07 20.04 4.34
C HIS A 63 3.96 19.04 5.51
N HIS A 64 3.51 17.80 5.28
CA HIS A 64 3.58 16.77 6.30
C HIS A 64 4.99 16.19 6.30
N GLN A 65 5.75 16.63 7.31
CA GLN A 65 6.95 15.95 7.77
C GLN A 65 6.67 14.45 7.83
N PHE A 66 7.65 13.69 7.35
CA PHE A 66 7.77 12.24 7.45
C PHE A 66 7.59 11.76 8.91
N GLU A 67 6.36 11.64 9.37
CA GLU A 67 6.01 10.64 10.37
C GLU A 67 5.52 9.43 9.60
N HIS A 68 6.41 8.47 9.38
CA HIS A 68 6.00 7.10 9.06
C HIS A 68 5.04 6.65 10.17
N PRO A 69 3.74 6.44 9.92
CA PRO A 69 2.94 5.71 10.86
C PRO A 69 3.41 4.26 10.69
N SER A 70 4.32 3.84 11.57
CA SER A 70 4.49 2.44 11.93
C SER A 70 3.23 1.94 12.66
N ASN A 71 2.06 2.13 12.05
CA ASN A 71 0.80 1.62 12.54
C ASN A 71 0.29 0.65 11.48
N GLN A 72 0.89 -0.55 11.51
CA GLN A 72 0.13 -1.76 11.27
C GLN A 72 -1.06 -1.79 12.25
N SER A 73 -2.12 -1.05 11.94
CA SER A 73 -3.45 -1.41 12.39
C SER A 73 -4.08 -2.18 11.25
N SER A 74 -3.67 -3.45 11.13
CA SER A 74 -4.56 -4.46 10.60
C SER A 74 -5.84 -4.36 11.43
N ALA A 75 -6.88 -3.77 10.84
CA ALA A 75 -8.20 -3.76 11.44
C ALA A 75 -8.49 -5.20 11.92
N PRO A 76 -8.87 -5.41 13.19
CA PRO A 76 -9.25 -6.74 13.63
C PRO A 76 -10.51 -7.09 12.84
N CYS A 77 -10.37 -7.95 11.82
CA CYS A 77 -11.50 -8.61 11.21
C CYS A 77 -12.24 -9.31 12.32
N LYS A 78 -13.39 -8.75 12.70
CA LYS A 78 -14.30 -9.33 13.69
C LYS A 78 -14.89 -10.61 13.09
N HIS A 79 -14.16 -11.71 13.19
CA HIS A 79 -14.77 -13.02 13.07
C HIS A 79 -15.45 -13.34 14.39
N THR A 80 -16.73 -12.99 14.46
CA THR A 80 -17.65 -13.52 15.46
C THR A 80 -17.79 -15.01 15.22
N TRP A 81 -17.01 -15.84 15.93
CA TRP A 81 -17.25 -17.27 15.97
C TRP A 81 -18.40 -17.54 16.95
N SER A 82 -19.59 -17.74 16.42
CA SER A 82 -20.67 -18.34 17.19
C SER A 82 -20.41 -19.85 17.27
N ARG A 83 -19.91 -20.32 18.42
CA ARG A 83 -19.91 -21.75 18.73
C ARG A 83 -21.26 -22.09 19.36
N ALA A 84 -22.07 -22.86 18.63
CA ALA A 84 -23.21 -23.58 19.19
C ALA A 84 -22.79 -25.02 19.52
N SER A 85 -23.54 -25.59 20.47
CA SER A 85 -23.45 -26.93 21.10
C SER A 85 -22.54 -27.02 22.32
#